data_AF-A0A0Q7LAR8-F1
#
_entry.id   AF-A0A0Q7LAR8-F1
#
_cell.length_a   1.000
_cell.length_b   1.000
_cell.length_c   1.000
_cell.angle_alpha   90.00
_cell.angle_beta   90.00
_cell.angle_gamma   90.00
#
_symmetry.space_group_name_H-M   'P 1'
#
loop_
_entity.id
_entity.type
_entity.pdbx_description
1 polymer ?
#
loop_
_entity_poly.entity_id
_entity_poly.type
_entity_poly.pdbx_seq_one_letter_code
_entity_poly.pdbx_strand_id
1 'polypeptide(L)'
;MTRPRLRRLLATALLALAGSRAHALGADYGPERFATHDAVTWVQTCGTWGPDHHGTYRVIHAEAFAQSFLYVQWMVRGEANRSYSLYAVHTTAIAELDNDHAEISLSELTCRATPRGIVVTAKADSGHDDKLRRVTIEVGPAAGQYRFRAQRTR
;
A
#
# COMPACT_ATOMS: atom_id res chain seq x y z
N MET A 1 -27.41 -27.79 50.98
CA MET A 1 -27.16 -28.64 49.79
C MET A 1 -26.92 -27.74 48.58
N THR A 2 -25.68 -27.34 48.35
CA THR A 2 -25.28 -26.34 47.35
C THR A 2 -24.67 -27.03 46.13
N ARG A 3 -25.26 -26.80 44.94
CA ARG A 3 -24.92 -27.42 43.66
C ARG A 3 -23.55 -26.93 43.13
N PRO A 4 -22.52 -27.79 42.98
CA PRO A 4 -21.22 -27.37 42.42
C PRO A 4 -21.05 -27.72 40.93
N ARG A 5 -22.07 -28.24 40.25
CA ARG A 5 -21.90 -28.85 38.91
C ARG A 5 -21.99 -27.88 37.72
N LEU A 6 -22.49 -26.64 37.91
CA LEU A 6 -22.70 -25.71 36.79
C LEU A 6 -21.41 -24.98 36.34
N ARG A 7 -20.41 -24.81 37.24
CA ARG A 7 -19.17 -24.07 36.95
C ARG A 7 -18.16 -24.84 36.07
N ARG A 8 -18.20 -26.17 36.07
CA ARG A 8 -17.24 -26.99 35.29
C ARG A 8 -17.59 -27.10 33.79
N LEU A 9 -18.85 -26.87 33.43
CA LEU A 9 -19.31 -26.96 32.03
C LEU A 9 -19.02 -25.68 31.22
N LEU A 10 -18.94 -24.52 31.87
CA LEU A 10 -18.58 -23.28 31.16
C LEU A 10 -17.09 -23.19 30.82
N ALA A 11 -16.20 -23.76 31.65
CA ALA A 11 -14.76 -23.69 31.43
C ALA A 11 -14.30 -24.50 30.20
N THR A 12 -15.00 -25.57 29.85
CA THR A 12 -14.68 -26.41 28.68
C THR A 12 -15.20 -25.83 27.37
N ALA A 13 -16.27 -25.05 27.38
CA ALA A 13 -16.79 -24.38 26.18
C ALA A 13 -15.89 -23.22 25.71
N LEU A 14 -15.19 -22.54 26.63
CA LEU A 14 -14.30 -21.41 26.30
C LEU A 14 -12.99 -21.84 25.62
N LEU A 15 -12.51 -23.06 25.87
CA LEU A 15 -11.29 -23.61 25.24
C LEU A 15 -11.50 -24.06 23.79
N ALA A 16 -12.75 -24.31 23.37
CA ALA A 16 -13.05 -24.75 21.99
C ALA A 16 -13.06 -23.60 20.97
N LEU A 17 -13.25 -22.35 21.41
CA LEU A 17 -13.32 -21.17 20.53
C LEU A 17 -11.94 -20.53 20.25
N ALA A 18 -10.93 -20.84 21.06
CA ALA A 18 -9.57 -20.29 20.91
C ALA A 18 -8.73 -20.99 19.82
N GLY A 19 -9.24 -22.08 19.24
CA GLY A 19 -8.53 -22.86 18.21
C GLY A 19 -8.70 -22.38 16.77
N SER A 20 -9.43 -21.28 16.55
CA SER A 20 -9.63 -20.68 15.23
C SER A 20 -8.29 -20.12 14.74
N ARG A 21 -7.49 -20.95 14.07
CA ARG A 21 -6.32 -20.49 13.32
C ARG A 21 -6.82 -19.48 12.30
N ALA A 22 -6.54 -18.21 12.54
CA ALA A 22 -6.65 -17.20 11.51
C ALA A 22 -5.64 -17.58 10.43
N HIS A 23 -6.08 -18.36 9.44
CA HIS A 23 -5.34 -18.54 8.21
C HIS A 23 -5.44 -17.21 7.48
N ALA A 24 -4.47 -16.33 7.72
CA ALA A 24 -4.20 -15.27 6.77
C ALA A 24 -3.88 -15.99 5.46
N LEU A 25 -4.80 -15.91 4.49
CA LEU A 25 -4.62 -16.42 3.13
C LEU A 25 -3.61 -15.50 2.42
N GLY A 26 -2.39 -15.45 2.93
CA GLY A 26 -1.24 -14.87 2.26
C GLY A 26 -0.73 -15.89 1.26
N ALA A 27 -0.54 -15.46 0.02
CA ALA A 27 0.22 -16.22 -0.95
C ALA A 27 1.66 -15.71 -0.88
N ASP A 28 2.61 -16.63 -0.72
CA ASP A 28 4.03 -16.32 -0.83
C ASP A 28 4.36 -16.09 -2.31
N TYR A 29 4.77 -14.87 -2.63
CA TYR A 29 5.23 -14.50 -3.97
C TYR A 29 6.75 -14.35 -3.95
N GLY A 30 7.42 -14.88 -4.96
CA GLY A 30 8.86 -14.72 -5.13
C GLY A 30 9.26 -13.24 -5.30
N PRO A 31 10.52 -12.88 -4.97
CA PRO A 31 11.02 -11.50 -4.97
C PRO A 31 10.88 -10.81 -6.33
N GLU A 32 10.97 -11.57 -7.44
CA GLU A 32 10.78 -11.06 -8.81
C GLU A 32 9.42 -10.37 -9.04
N ARG A 33 8.38 -10.71 -8.27
CA ARG A 33 7.03 -10.13 -8.45
C ARG A 33 6.86 -8.76 -7.82
N PHE A 34 7.74 -8.36 -6.91
CA PHE A 34 7.70 -7.05 -6.28
C PHE A 34 8.87 -6.21 -6.79
N ALA A 35 8.64 -5.50 -7.90
CA ALA A 35 9.53 -4.41 -8.33
C ALA A 35 9.37 -3.18 -7.42
N THR A 36 9.36 -3.39 -6.11
CA THR A 36 9.25 -2.39 -5.05
C THR A 36 10.26 -2.76 -3.96
N HIS A 37 10.78 -1.79 -3.22
CA HIS A 37 11.62 -2.07 -2.05
C HIS A 37 10.93 -3.05 -1.09
N ASP A 38 11.70 -3.94 -0.47
CA ASP A 38 11.23 -4.94 0.51
C ASP A 38 10.78 -4.33 1.86
N ALA A 39 11.23 -3.13 2.20
CA ALA A 39 10.91 -2.40 3.43
C ALA A 39 9.58 -1.62 3.33
N VAL A 40 8.51 -2.29 2.87
CA VAL A 40 7.19 -1.70 2.71
C VAL A 40 6.58 -1.35 4.07
N THR A 41 6.18 -0.10 4.26
CA THR A 41 5.58 0.40 5.50
C THR A 41 4.10 0.76 5.35
N TRP A 42 3.62 0.99 4.12
CA TRP A 42 2.21 1.30 3.87
C TRP A 42 1.77 0.89 2.47
N VAL A 43 0.55 0.36 2.37
CA VAL A 43 -0.08 -0.06 1.10
C VAL A 43 -1.54 0.36 1.11
N GLN A 44 -1.99 1.01 0.03
CA GLN A 44 -3.39 1.35 -0.15
C GLN A 44 -3.85 1.14 -1.58
N THR A 45 -4.96 0.41 -1.77
CA THR A 45 -5.71 0.43 -3.03
C THR A 45 -6.54 1.70 -3.14
N CYS A 46 -6.57 2.32 -4.32
CA CYS A 46 -7.17 3.63 -4.50
C CYS A 46 -7.65 3.83 -5.93
N GLY A 47 -8.94 4.11 -6.11
CA GLY A 47 -9.52 4.34 -7.44
C GLY A 47 -9.41 3.15 -8.39
N THR A 48 -9.76 3.42 -9.65
CA THR A 48 -9.86 2.43 -10.72
C THR A 48 -9.29 2.96 -12.02
N TRP A 49 -8.83 2.08 -12.90
CA TRP A 49 -8.24 2.43 -14.19
C TRP A 49 -8.66 1.48 -15.31
N GLY A 50 -8.30 1.86 -16.54
CA GLY A 50 -8.60 1.12 -17.75
C GLY A 50 -10.05 1.31 -18.24
N PRO A 51 -10.38 0.77 -19.42
CA PRO A 51 -11.75 0.69 -19.90
C PRO A 51 -12.66 0.04 -18.86
N ASP A 52 -13.87 0.57 -18.69
CA ASP A 52 -14.89 0.07 -17.75
C ASP A 52 -14.43 -0.08 -16.30
N HIS A 53 -13.36 0.60 -15.89
CA HIS A 53 -12.84 0.58 -14.52
C HIS A 53 -12.44 -0.82 -14.01
N HIS A 54 -12.02 -1.72 -14.92
CA HIS A 54 -11.71 -3.11 -14.60
C HIS A 54 -10.45 -3.29 -13.72
N GLY A 55 -9.55 -2.30 -13.72
CA GLY A 55 -8.35 -2.28 -12.88
C GLY A 55 -8.49 -1.40 -11.65
N THR A 56 -7.63 -1.59 -10.65
CA THR A 56 -7.48 -0.70 -9.48
C THR A 56 -6.04 -0.24 -9.33
N TYR A 57 -5.80 0.96 -8.83
CA TYR A 57 -4.44 1.37 -8.47
C TYR A 57 -4.10 0.85 -7.08
N ARG A 58 -2.84 0.48 -6.87
CA ARG A 58 -2.26 0.23 -5.54
C ARG A 58 -1.06 1.15 -5.36
N VAL A 59 -1.08 1.95 -4.30
CA VAL A 59 0.04 2.78 -3.89
C VAL A 59 0.80 2.04 -2.80
N ILE A 60 2.12 1.99 -2.93
CA ILE A 60 3.03 1.34 -2.00
C ILE A 60 4.04 2.39 -1.55
N HIS A 61 4.19 2.52 -0.25
CA HIS A 61 5.25 3.29 0.39
C HIS A 61 6.18 2.33 1.12
N ALA A 62 7.47 2.53 0.90
CA ALA A 62 8.53 1.84 1.60
C ALA A 62 9.51 2.86 2.17
N GLU A 63 10.24 2.46 3.21
CA GLU A 63 11.23 3.31 3.85
C GLU A 63 12.50 2.51 4.09
N ALA A 64 13.62 3.03 3.59
CA ALA A 64 14.94 2.47 3.84
C ALA A 64 15.97 3.60 3.87
N PHE A 65 17.02 3.43 4.69
CA PHE A 65 18.12 4.40 4.78
C PHE A 65 17.66 5.86 5.02
N ALA A 66 16.62 6.05 5.86
CA ALA A 66 15.99 7.35 6.14
C ALA A 66 15.36 8.06 4.92
N GLN A 67 15.06 7.30 3.87
CA GLN A 67 14.43 7.78 2.64
C GLN A 67 13.14 7.01 2.35
N SER A 68 12.15 7.74 1.86
CA SER A 68 10.89 7.21 1.37
C SER A 68 10.96 6.84 -0.10
N PHE A 69 10.48 5.65 -0.42
CA PHE A 69 10.22 5.17 -1.78
C PHE A 69 8.72 5.07 -1.99
N LEU A 70 8.24 5.55 -3.14
CA LEU A 70 6.83 5.44 -3.49
C LEU A 70 6.66 4.77 -4.84
N TYR A 71 5.73 3.82 -4.90
CA TYR A 71 5.38 3.09 -6.11
C TYR A 71 3.89 3.15 -6.34
N VAL A 72 3.50 3.21 -7.61
CA VAL A 72 2.11 3.07 -8.04
C VAL A 72 2.01 1.89 -8.97
N GLN A 73 1.03 1.04 -8.70
CA GLN A 73 0.79 -0.17 -9.46
C GLN A 73 -0.59 -0.17 -10.08
N TRP A 74 -0.63 -0.60 -11.33
CA TRP A 74 -1.85 -0.85 -12.08
C TRP A 74 -2.21 -2.30 -11.87
N MET A 75 -3.17 -2.56 -10.98
CA MET A 75 -3.58 -3.90 -10.60
C MET A 75 -4.76 -4.34 -11.45
N VAL A 76 -4.74 -5.59 -11.93
CA VAL A 76 -5.91 -6.26 -12.50
C VAL A 76 -6.25 -7.47 -11.65
N ARG A 77 -7.53 -7.85 -11.66
CA ARG A 77 -7.96 -9.15 -11.17
C ARG A 77 -7.85 -10.15 -12.31
N GLY A 78 -7.27 -11.29 -12.04
CA GLY A 78 -7.27 -12.40 -12.97
C GLY A 78 -6.83 -13.67 -12.31
N GLU A 79 -6.77 -14.73 -13.10
CA GLU A 79 -6.29 -16.01 -12.65
C GLU A 79 -4.76 -16.01 -12.69
N ALA A 80 -4.14 -16.16 -11.51
CA ALA A 80 -2.72 -16.43 -11.39
C ALA A 80 -2.56 -17.71 -10.58
N ASN A 81 -1.85 -18.70 -11.10
CA ASN A 81 -1.60 -19.99 -10.43
C ASN A 81 -2.89 -20.68 -9.91
N ARG A 82 -3.98 -20.69 -10.69
CA ARG A 82 -5.30 -21.29 -10.34
C ARG A 82 -6.01 -20.63 -9.16
N SER A 83 -5.61 -19.40 -8.80
CA SER A 83 -6.27 -18.58 -7.80
C SER A 83 -6.64 -17.23 -8.41
N TYR A 84 -7.86 -16.76 -8.15
CA TYR A 84 -8.30 -15.43 -8.58
C TYR A 84 -7.67 -14.39 -7.66
N SER A 85 -6.66 -13.68 -8.15
CA SER A 85 -5.86 -12.76 -7.34
C SER A 85 -5.62 -11.43 -8.06
N LEU A 86 -5.30 -10.40 -7.27
CA LEU A 86 -4.85 -9.11 -7.77
C LEU A 86 -3.35 -9.20 -8.08
N TYR A 87 -2.95 -8.86 -9.31
CA TYR A 87 -1.54 -8.75 -9.68
C TYR A 87 -1.26 -7.44 -10.42
N ALA A 88 -0.05 -6.92 -10.26
CA ALA A 88 0.38 -5.70 -10.93
C ALA A 88 0.73 -6.03 -12.38
N VAL A 89 0.04 -5.41 -13.35
CA VAL A 89 0.44 -5.45 -14.76
C VAL A 89 1.47 -4.38 -15.09
N HIS A 90 1.57 -3.35 -14.24
CA HIS A 90 2.58 -2.31 -14.34
C HIS A 90 2.91 -1.78 -12.94
N THR A 91 4.17 -1.44 -12.73
CA THR A 91 4.67 -0.79 -11.51
C THR A 91 5.52 0.40 -11.94
N THR A 92 5.28 1.56 -11.33
CA THR A 92 6.06 2.78 -11.54
C THR A 92 6.59 3.26 -10.21
N ALA A 93 7.91 3.37 -10.10
CA ALA A 93 8.56 4.12 -9.01
C ALA A 93 8.45 5.62 -9.29
N ILE A 94 8.23 6.41 -8.25
CA ILE A 94 8.24 7.87 -8.35
C ILE A 94 9.70 8.34 -8.28
N ALA A 95 10.27 8.65 -9.44
CA ALA A 95 11.70 8.90 -9.60
C ALA A 95 12.23 10.07 -8.74
N GLU A 96 11.39 11.06 -8.46
CA GLU A 96 11.75 12.19 -7.60
C GLU A 96 11.98 11.81 -6.13
N LEU A 97 11.45 10.65 -5.71
CA LEU A 97 11.63 10.07 -4.38
C LEU A 97 12.64 8.91 -4.39
N ASP A 98 12.85 8.28 -5.53
CA ASP A 98 13.86 7.25 -5.76
C ASP A 98 15.20 7.90 -6.18
N ASN A 99 15.72 8.76 -5.30
CA ASN A 99 16.97 9.49 -5.51
C ASN A 99 17.81 9.43 -4.23
N ASP A 100 18.94 8.73 -4.31
CA ASP A 100 19.90 8.47 -3.23
C ASP A 100 20.56 9.73 -2.64
N HIS A 101 20.34 10.90 -3.26
CA HIS A 101 20.84 12.18 -2.78
C HIS A 101 19.74 13.10 -2.21
N ALA A 102 18.48 12.66 -2.15
CA ALA A 102 17.37 13.56 -1.79
C ALA A 102 17.01 13.55 -0.30
N GLU A 103 17.28 12.44 0.40
CA GLU A 103 16.93 12.23 1.83
C GLU A 103 15.51 12.74 2.17
N ILE A 104 14.53 12.37 1.33
CA ILE A 104 13.13 12.77 1.50
C ILE A 104 12.39 11.70 2.27
N SER A 105 11.80 12.07 3.40
CA SER A 105 10.86 11.26 4.16
C SER A 105 9.42 11.73 3.93
N LEU A 106 8.49 10.79 3.82
CA LEU A 106 7.07 11.03 3.61
C LEU A 106 6.26 10.55 4.81
N SER A 107 5.26 11.35 5.18
CA SER A 107 4.29 10.99 6.22
C SER A 107 2.89 11.47 5.83
N GLU A 108 1.87 11.02 6.57
CA GLU A 108 0.46 11.39 6.32
C GLU A 108 0.03 11.14 4.87
N LEU A 109 0.43 9.98 4.33
CA LEU A 109 0.07 9.59 2.97
C LEU A 109 -1.44 9.45 2.84
N THR A 110 -1.98 10.07 1.80
CA THR A 110 -3.38 9.95 1.42
C THR A 110 -3.47 9.67 -0.07
N CYS A 111 -4.43 8.84 -0.45
CA CYS A 111 -4.78 8.65 -1.85
C CYS A 111 -6.26 8.90 -2.08
N ARG A 112 -6.56 9.68 -3.12
CA ARG A 112 -7.93 10.00 -3.53
C ARG A 112 -8.15 9.68 -5.00
N ALA A 113 -9.26 9.00 -5.29
CA ALA A 113 -9.70 8.77 -6.65
C ALA A 113 -10.19 10.07 -7.32
N THR A 114 -9.99 10.16 -8.63
CA THR A 114 -10.46 11.23 -9.50
C THR A 114 -11.04 10.65 -10.78
N PRO A 115 -11.81 11.42 -11.58
CA PRO A 115 -12.28 10.95 -12.89
C PRO A 115 -11.16 10.60 -13.89
N ARG A 116 -9.92 11.06 -13.64
CA ARG A 116 -8.76 10.86 -14.54
C ARG A 116 -7.68 9.97 -13.91
N GLY A 117 -7.96 9.25 -12.83
CA GLY A 117 -6.97 8.41 -12.14
C GLY A 117 -6.94 8.71 -10.64
N ILE A 118 -5.76 8.87 -10.04
CA ILE A 118 -5.61 9.13 -8.60
C ILE A 118 -4.73 10.34 -8.31
N VAL A 119 -4.93 10.91 -7.13
CA VAL A 119 -4.02 11.91 -6.56
C VAL A 119 -3.53 11.38 -5.22
N VAL A 120 -2.22 11.22 -5.11
CA VAL A 120 -1.53 10.89 -3.86
C VAL A 120 -0.96 12.18 -3.28
N THR A 121 -1.19 12.42 -1.99
CA THR A 121 -0.56 13.53 -1.28
C THR A 121 0.09 13.04 0.00
N ALA A 122 1.23 13.63 0.36
CA ALA A 122 1.95 13.30 1.58
C ALA A 122 2.64 14.54 2.13
N LYS A 123 2.72 14.66 3.46
CA LYS A 123 3.69 15.56 4.09
C LYS A 123 5.09 15.06 3.71
N ALA A 124 6.00 15.99 3.45
CA ALA A 124 7.37 15.70 3.08
C ALA A 124 8.33 16.50 3.95
N ASP A 125 9.38 15.85 4.43
CA ASP A 125 10.50 16.45 5.13
C ASP A 125 11.80 16.00 4.42
N SER A 126 12.71 16.93 4.10
CA SER A 126 13.97 16.64 3.40
C SER A 126 15.18 16.98 4.28
N GLY A 127 16.18 16.11 4.27
CA GLY A 127 17.50 16.36 4.90
C GLY A 127 18.28 17.51 4.26
N HIS A 128 17.91 17.93 3.04
CA HIS A 128 18.63 18.94 2.26
C HIS A 128 17.81 20.20 1.93
N ASP A 129 16.48 20.14 2.01
CA ASP A 129 15.57 21.25 1.70
C ASP A 129 14.55 21.46 2.84
N ASP A 130 14.88 22.38 3.75
CA ASP A 130 14.04 22.72 4.91
C ASP A 130 12.71 23.39 4.55
N LYS A 131 12.55 23.78 3.28
CA LYS A 131 11.33 24.38 2.76
C LYS A 131 10.36 23.37 2.18
N LEU A 132 10.78 22.14 1.87
CA LEU A 132 9.88 21.10 1.39
C LEU A 132 8.85 20.76 2.48
N ARG A 133 7.56 20.75 2.13
CA ARG A 133 6.47 20.45 3.09
C ARG A 133 5.49 19.40 2.64
N ARG A 134 5.22 19.33 1.34
CA ARG A 134 4.20 18.44 0.80
C ARG A 134 4.56 18.05 -0.62
N VAL A 135 4.26 16.81 -0.97
CA VAL A 135 4.29 16.33 -2.35
C VAL A 135 2.89 15.97 -2.80
N THR A 136 2.62 16.19 -4.09
CA THR A 136 1.40 15.77 -4.76
C THR A 136 1.78 15.03 -6.04
N ILE A 137 1.22 13.83 -6.20
CA ILE A 137 1.48 12.95 -7.32
C ILE A 137 0.15 12.66 -7.99
N GLU A 138 -0.03 13.19 -9.20
CA GLU A 138 -1.20 12.94 -10.04
C GLU A 138 -0.86 11.77 -10.96
N VAL A 139 -1.63 10.68 -10.91
CA VAL A 139 -1.42 9.50 -11.74
C VAL A 139 -2.58 9.33 -12.70
N GLY A 140 -2.27 9.19 -13.98
CA GLY A 140 -3.24 9.03 -15.05
C GLY A 140 -3.64 7.57 -15.33
N PRO A 141 -4.62 7.35 -16.22
CA PRO A 141 -5.08 6.02 -16.59
C PRO A 141 -4.07 5.26 -17.47
N ALA A 142 -3.20 5.98 -18.19
CA ALA A 142 -2.11 5.39 -18.95
C ALA A 142 -0.99 4.95 -18.00
N ALA A 143 -0.57 3.70 -18.11
CA ALA A 143 0.51 3.14 -17.32
C ALA A 143 1.80 3.96 -17.47
N GLY A 144 2.49 4.19 -16.35
CA GLY A 144 3.78 4.91 -16.32
C GLY A 144 3.67 6.44 -16.35
N GLN A 145 2.51 7.02 -16.63
CA GLN A 145 2.35 8.47 -16.65
C GLN A 145 1.92 9.02 -15.29
N TYR A 146 2.75 9.92 -14.73
CA TYR A 146 2.43 10.67 -13.54
C TYR A 146 2.97 12.10 -13.62
N ARG A 147 2.47 12.96 -12.74
CA ARG A 147 2.99 14.31 -12.52
C ARG A 147 3.30 14.50 -11.05
N PHE A 148 4.55 14.82 -10.75
CA PHE A 148 5.00 15.19 -9.42
C PHE A 148 4.94 16.71 -9.22
N ARG A 149 4.53 17.13 -8.03
CA ARG A 149 4.59 18.53 -7.59
C ARG A 149 5.07 18.60 -6.16
N ALA A 150 6.16 19.31 -5.94
CA ALA A 150 6.60 19.70 -4.60
C ALA A 150 5.97 21.05 -4.22
N GLN A 151 5.44 21.12 -3.01
CA GLN A 151 5.06 22.37 -2.37
C GLN A 151 6.13 22.75 -1.35
N ARG A 152 6.65 23.97 -1.52
CA ARG A 152 7.65 24.58 -0.62
C ARG A 152 7.04 25.73 0.17
N THR A 153 7.55 25.99 1.37
CA THR A 153 7.30 27.26 2.07
C THR A 153 7.92 28.42 1.28
N ARG A 154 7.30 29.59 1.37
CA ARG A 154 7.91 30.84 0.87
C ARG A 154 9.16 31.15 1.70
#